data_AF-A0A417MBW4-F1
#
_entry.id   AF-A0A417MBW4-F1
#
_cell.length_a   1.000
_cell.length_b   1.000
_cell.length_c   1.000
_cell.angle_alpha   90.00
_cell.angle_beta   90.00
_cell.angle_gamma   90.00
#
_symmetry.space_group_name_H-M   'P 1'
#
loop_
_entity.id
_entity.type
_entity.pdbx_description
1 polymer ?
#
loop_
_entity_poly.entity_id
_entity_poly.type
_entity_poly.pdbx_seq_one_letter_code
_entity_poly.pdbx_strand_id
1 'polypeptide(L)'
;MEERCMSMGKRKDLTERERYAIEAYRNEKKSIKEIAVLLGRHYQTIYREIKRGTVEMLDSELRTYSKYCADTGQAIADRNKLEKGRELKIGNDLIFIRFIEQMVLEKRYSLEAILLHIKTHKLKFKTNVCLNTLYSYVDKGLFLNITNKHLPVKCNRKKRNLRKISTVARNNLKGRSIEERAKSIMKRRHYGHWEMDTVVGCQGGNKDCLLVLTERKTRFEYIFKIPDKSQRSVIRVLDRLESTYGTESFRQTFKTITMDNGVEFLDMAGVERSVSSPDARRTVAYYCHPYCSFERGSNENLNKMIRRHIPKGADIAEYSEKDVERIQDWMNDYPRAIFGGLSAREMLQKEQA
;
A
#
# COMPACT_ATOMS: atom_id res chain seq x y z
N MET A 1 -8.08 -61.30 8.80
CA MET A 1 -7.21 -60.45 7.97
C MET A 1 -7.98 -60.14 6.70
N GLU A 2 -8.43 -58.94 6.36
CA GLU A 2 -8.19 -57.59 6.86
C GLU A 2 -9.51 -56.80 6.71
N GLU A 3 -10.03 -56.24 7.80
CA GLU A 3 -11.05 -55.19 7.71
C GLU A 3 -10.40 -53.96 7.06
N ARG A 4 -10.74 -53.69 5.79
CA ARG A 4 -10.41 -52.43 5.15
C ARG A 4 -11.13 -51.31 5.88
N CYS A 5 -10.44 -50.72 6.84
CA CYS A 5 -10.84 -49.49 7.51
C CYS A 5 -10.87 -48.38 6.44
N MET A 6 -12.05 -48.17 5.83
CA MET A 6 -12.27 -47.10 4.87
C MET A 6 -12.05 -45.77 5.59
N SER A 7 -10.94 -45.12 5.27
CA SER A 7 -10.59 -43.81 5.81
C SER A 7 -11.69 -42.81 5.43
N MET A 8 -12.62 -42.55 6.35
CA MET A 8 -13.67 -41.56 6.15
C MET A 8 -13.04 -40.18 6.25
N GLY A 9 -12.85 -39.54 5.09
CA GLY A 9 -12.27 -38.20 4.97
C GLY A 9 -12.97 -37.17 5.86
N LYS A 10 -12.20 -36.16 6.31
CA LYS A 10 -12.63 -35.02 7.14
C LYS A 10 -14.08 -34.56 6.84
N ARG A 11 -14.81 -34.13 7.88
CA ARG A 11 -16.11 -33.43 7.79
C ARG A 11 -16.01 -32.22 6.86
N LYS A 12 -16.19 -32.44 5.56
CA LYS A 12 -16.42 -31.42 4.55
C LYS A 12 -17.94 -31.31 4.36
N ASP A 13 -18.42 -30.08 4.21
CA ASP A 13 -19.82 -29.82 3.90
C ASP A 13 -20.21 -30.55 2.59
N LEU A 14 -21.45 -31.03 2.52
CA LEU A 14 -21.99 -31.63 1.30
C LEU A 14 -22.03 -30.58 0.18
N THR A 15 -21.62 -30.98 -1.00
CA THR A 15 -21.75 -30.19 -2.23
C THR A 15 -23.18 -30.23 -2.73
N GLU A 16 -23.56 -29.26 -3.56
CA GLU A 16 -24.87 -29.19 -4.21
C GLU A 16 -25.17 -30.47 -5.03
N ARG A 17 -24.18 -30.95 -5.80
CA ARG A 17 -24.29 -32.21 -6.56
C ARG A 17 -24.57 -33.42 -5.67
N GLU A 18 -23.91 -33.50 -4.52
CA GLU A 18 -24.18 -34.58 -3.56
C GLU A 18 -25.59 -34.48 -2.98
N ARG A 19 -26.16 -33.28 -2.79
CA ARG A 19 -27.55 -33.11 -2.33
C ARG A 19 -28.55 -33.62 -3.37
N TYR A 20 -28.35 -33.31 -4.65
CA TYR A 20 -29.18 -33.85 -5.73
C TYR A 20 -29.07 -35.38 -5.85
N ALA A 21 -27.86 -35.93 -5.65
CA ALA A 21 -27.69 -37.38 -5.61
C ALA A 21 -28.44 -38.03 -4.43
N ILE A 22 -28.45 -37.40 -3.25
CA ILE A 22 -29.25 -37.87 -2.11
C ILE A 22 -30.75 -37.88 -2.46
N GLU A 23 -31.26 -36.85 -3.14
CA GLU A 23 -32.65 -36.81 -3.58
C GLU A 23 -32.99 -37.92 -4.56
N ALA A 24 -32.14 -38.14 -5.57
CA ALA A 24 -32.31 -39.25 -6.52
C ALA A 24 -32.34 -40.61 -5.82
N TYR A 25 -31.39 -40.89 -4.91
CA TYR A 25 -31.35 -42.14 -4.16
C TYR A 25 -32.54 -42.31 -3.19
N ARG A 26 -33.10 -41.22 -2.67
CA ARG A 26 -34.32 -41.29 -1.85
C ARG A 26 -35.56 -41.59 -2.69
N ASN A 27 -35.63 -41.09 -3.92
CA ASN A 27 -36.69 -41.47 -4.87
C ASN A 27 -36.59 -42.95 -5.26
N GLU A 28 -35.37 -43.49 -5.36
CA GLU A 28 -35.10 -44.94 -5.53
C GLU A 28 -35.32 -45.78 -4.25
N LYS A 29 -35.82 -45.18 -3.16
CA LYS A 29 -36.09 -45.83 -1.86
C LYS A 29 -34.86 -46.47 -1.18
N LYS A 30 -33.64 -46.01 -1.50
CA LYS A 30 -32.42 -46.48 -0.81
C LYS A 30 -32.40 -46.06 0.66
N SER A 31 -31.80 -46.92 1.49
CA SER A 31 -31.61 -46.64 2.91
C SER A 31 -30.52 -45.59 3.15
N ILE A 32 -30.59 -44.91 4.28
CA ILE A 32 -29.60 -43.87 4.64
C ILE A 32 -28.18 -44.46 4.75
N LYS A 33 -28.06 -45.73 5.18
CA LYS A 33 -26.76 -46.44 5.25
C LYS A 33 -26.18 -46.66 3.87
N GLU A 34 -26.99 -47.09 2.90
CA GLU A 34 -26.53 -47.29 1.51
C GLU A 34 -26.13 -45.98 0.86
N ILE A 35 -26.91 -44.90 1.05
CA ILE A 35 -26.57 -43.57 0.53
C ILE A 35 -25.23 -43.07 1.10
N ALA A 36 -24.99 -43.32 2.40
CA ALA A 36 -23.73 -42.98 3.04
C ALA A 36 -22.54 -43.72 2.42
N VAL A 37 -22.68 -45.02 2.13
CA VAL A 37 -21.65 -45.82 1.46
C VAL A 37 -21.42 -45.35 0.02
N LEU A 38 -22.50 -45.14 -0.75
CA LEU A 38 -22.43 -44.71 -2.16
C LEU A 38 -21.75 -43.35 -2.34
N LEU A 39 -21.96 -42.42 -1.42
CA LEU A 39 -21.36 -41.09 -1.45
C LEU A 39 -20.01 -41.01 -0.71
N GLY A 40 -19.57 -42.10 -0.07
CA GLY A 40 -18.36 -42.10 0.75
C GLY A 40 -18.43 -41.12 1.93
N ARG A 41 -19.63 -40.92 2.50
CA ARG A 41 -19.89 -39.97 3.60
C ARG A 41 -20.31 -40.70 4.87
N HIS A 42 -20.04 -40.09 6.01
CA HIS A 42 -20.48 -40.63 7.30
C HIS A 42 -22.02 -40.65 7.40
N TYR A 43 -22.60 -41.73 7.94
CA TYR A 43 -24.04 -41.91 8.14
C TYR A 43 -24.73 -40.67 8.74
N GLN A 44 -24.17 -40.15 9.84
CA GLN A 44 -24.71 -38.98 10.54
C GLN A 44 -24.76 -37.70 9.69
N THR A 45 -23.86 -37.56 8.69
CA THR A 45 -23.86 -36.40 7.79
C THR A 45 -25.07 -36.45 6.86
N ILE A 46 -25.31 -37.62 6.25
CA ILE A 46 -26.46 -37.84 5.37
C ILE A 46 -27.77 -37.76 6.17
N TYR A 47 -27.83 -38.37 7.35
CA TYR A 47 -29.00 -38.31 8.23
C TYR A 47 -29.36 -36.86 8.59
N ARG A 48 -28.38 -36.05 9.01
CA ARG A 48 -28.59 -34.63 9.35
C ARG A 48 -29.01 -33.81 8.13
N GLU A 49 -28.44 -34.10 6.96
CA GLU A 49 -28.83 -33.40 5.73
C GLU A 49 -30.27 -33.71 5.35
N ILE A 50 -30.65 -34.99 5.32
CA ILE A 50 -32.02 -35.41 5.02
C ILE A 50 -32.98 -34.76 6.01
N LYS A 51 -32.67 -34.80 7.31
CA LYS A 51 -33.52 -34.17 8.33
C LYS A 51 -33.68 -32.66 8.11
N ARG A 52 -32.64 -31.97 7.65
CA ARG A 52 -32.70 -30.52 7.37
C ARG A 52 -33.50 -30.18 6.11
N GLY A 53 -33.33 -30.96 5.04
CA GLY A 53 -33.97 -30.70 3.74
C GLY A 53 -35.31 -31.40 3.54
N THR A 54 -35.85 -32.09 4.55
CA THR A 54 -37.18 -32.71 4.47
C THR A 54 -38.26 -31.66 4.67
N VAL A 55 -39.19 -31.60 3.72
CA VAL A 55 -40.34 -30.70 3.72
C VAL A 55 -41.64 -31.48 3.68
N GLU A 56 -42.70 -30.91 4.23
CA GLU A 56 -44.07 -31.41 4.04
C GLU A 56 -44.62 -30.88 2.72
N MET A 57 -45.12 -31.79 1.89
CA MET A 57 -45.74 -31.51 0.60
C MET A 57 -47.16 -32.06 0.58
N LEU A 58 -47.99 -31.54 -0.32
CA LEU A 58 -49.34 -32.03 -0.58
C LEU A 58 -49.35 -32.84 -1.86
N ASP A 59 -50.04 -33.97 -1.83
CA ASP A 59 -50.40 -34.75 -3.02
C ASP A 59 -51.53 -34.05 -3.80
N SER A 60 -51.79 -34.50 -5.03
CA SER A 60 -52.94 -34.16 -5.88
C SER A 60 -54.28 -34.31 -5.17
N GLU A 61 -54.35 -35.20 -4.18
CA GLU A 61 -55.52 -35.42 -3.32
C GLU A 61 -55.47 -34.62 -2.00
N LEU A 62 -54.58 -33.63 -1.89
CA LEU A 62 -54.36 -32.79 -0.70
C LEU A 62 -53.96 -33.55 0.57
N ARG A 63 -53.40 -34.76 0.42
CA ARG A 63 -52.83 -35.54 1.53
C ARG A 63 -51.40 -35.07 1.79
N THR A 64 -51.03 -34.90 3.05
CA THR A 64 -49.67 -34.50 3.42
C THR A 64 -48.70 -35.68 3.35
N TYR A 65 -47.51 -35.44 2.79
CA TYR A 65 -46.40 -36.40 2.82
C TYR A 65 -45.07 -35.67 2.98
N SER A 66 -44.12 -36.30 3.67
CA SER A 66 -42.78 -35.74 3.85
C SER A 66 -41.83 -36.22 2.76
N LYS A 67 -41.16 -35.28 2.09
CA LYS A 67 -40.15 -35.58 1.06
C LYS A 67 -38.89 -34.77 1.28
N TYR A 68 -37.74 -35.39 1.07
CA TYR A 68 -36.47 -34.67 1.03
C TYR A 68 -36.34 -33.94 -0.31
N CYS A 69 -36.05 -32.64 -0.25
CA CYS A 69 -35.82 -31.80 -1.43
C CYS A 69 -34.39 -31.23 -1.37
N ALA A 70 -33.58 -31.49 -2.40
CA ALA A 70 -32.20 -31.01 -2.46
C ALA A 70 -32.12 -29.48 -2.47
N ASP A 71 -33.04 -28.81 -3.18
CA ASP A 71 -33.09 -27.33 -3.27
C ASP A 71 -33.34 -26.70 -1.90
N THR A 72 -34.22 -27.30 -1.09
CA THR A 72 -34.48 -26.83 0.28
C THR A 72 -33.27 -27.07 1.17
N GLY A 73 -32.63 -28.24 1.08
CA GLY A 73 -31.38 -28.54 1.78
C GLY A 73 -30.27 -27.55 1.43
N GLN A 74 -30.14 -27.20 0.15
CA GLN A 74 -29.18 -26.22 -0.36
C GLN A 74 -29.49 -24.81 0.18
N ALA A 75 -30.75 -24.37 0.11
CA ALA A 75 -31.17 -23.06 0.62
C ALA A 75 -30.90 -22.89 2.13
N ILE A 76 -31.19 -23.93 2.93
CA ILE A 76 -30.88 -23.94 4.37
C ILE A 76 -29.36 -23.95 4.61
N ALA A 77 -28.61 -24.72 3.83
CA ALA A 77 -27.15 -24.73 3.94
C ALA A 77 -26.54 -23.35 3.64
N ASP A 78 -27.07 -22.64 2.63
CA ASP A 78 -26.59 -21.31 2.26
C ASP A 78 -27.03 -20.24 3.26
N ARG A 79 -28.25 -20.31 3.81
CA ARG A 79 -28.68 -19.46 4.92
C ARG A 79 -27.78 -19.63 6.15
N ASN A 80 -27.50 -20.86 6.55
CA ASN A 80 -26.59 -21.15 7.64
C ASN A 80 -25.17 -20.66 7.34
N LYS A 81 -24.70 -20.68 6.08
CA LYS A 81 -23.41 -20.09 5.70
C LYS A 81 -23.41 -18.56 5.79
N LEU A 82 -24.52 -17.91 5.47
CA LEU A 82 -24.68 -16.46 5.60
C LEU A 82 -24.69 -16.03 7.08
N GLU A 83 -25.33 -16.82 7.94
CA GLU A 83 -25.37 -16.61 9.40
C GLU A 83 -24.06 -17.04 10.10
N LYS A 84 -23.25 -17.90 9.45
CA LYS A 84 -21.91 -18.24 9.92
C LYS A 84 -20.98 -17.04 9.77
N GLY A 85 -20.66 -16.40 10.88
CA GLY A 85 -19.64 -15.37 10.93
C GLY A 85 -19.39 -14.91 12.35
N ARG A 86 -18.21 -14.32 12.58
CA ARG A 86 -18.02 -13.48 13.76
C ARG A 86 -18.76 -12.17 13.51
N GLU A 87 -19.44 -11.65 14.53
CA GLU A 87 -20.01 -10.31 14.49
C GLU A 87 -18.95 -9.29 14.07
N LEU A 88 -19.37 -8.28 13.31
CA LEU A 88 -18.48 -7.22 12.84
C LEU A 88 -17.97 -6.42 14.05
N LYS A 89 -16.64 -6.38 14.22
CA LYS A 89 -16.02 -5.59 15.29
C LYS A 89 -16.33 -4.09 15.24
N ILE A 90 -16.73 -3.59 14.06
CA ILE A 90 -17.02 -2.17 13.82
C ILE A 90 -18.44 -1.76 14.25
N GLY A 91 -19.37 -2.72 14.38
CA GLY A 91 -20.81 -2.45 14.45
C GLY A 91 -21.27 -1.43 15.50
N ASN A 92 -20.50 -1.24 16.58
CA ASN A 92 -20.87 -0.39 17.71
C ASN A 92 -19.89 0.78 17.99
N ASP A 93 -18.89 1.03 17.13
CA ASP A 93 -17.89 2.10 17.34
C ASP A 93 -17.92 3.16 16.23
N LEU A 94 -18.99 3.98 16.24
CA LEU A 94 -19.18 5.09 15.31
C LEU A 94 -18.04 6.13 15.38
N ILE A 95 -17.42 6.30 16.56
CA ILE A 95 -16.32 7.24 16.75
C ILE A 95 -15.09 6.78 15.96
N PHE A 96 -14.75 5.49 16.05
CA PHE A 96 -13.67 4.90 15.28
C PHE A 96 -13.90 4.99 13.77
N ILE A 97 -15.14 4.74 13.30
CA ILE A 97 -15.50 4.87 11.89
C ILE A 97 -15.28 6.30 11.40
N ARG A 98 -15.89 7.29 12.08
CA ARG A 98 -15.76 8.71 11.71
C ARG A 98 -14.32 9.18 11.71
N PHE A 99 -13.53 8.71 12.68
CA PHE A 99 -12.11 9.03 12.76
C PHE A 99 -11.34 8.50 11.53
N ILE A 100 -11.57 7.25 11.12
CA ILE A 100 -10.94 6.68 9.92
C ILE A 100 -11.38 7.45 8.67
N GLU A 101 -12.67 7.74 8.53
CA GLU A 101 -13.22 8.53 7.42
C GLU A 101 -12.53 9.89 7.30
N GLN A 102 -12.43 10.62 8.40
CA GLN A 102 -11.75 11.91 8.45
C GLN A 102 -10.27 11.80 8.05
N MET A 103 -9.55 10.83 8.62
CA MET A 103 -8.12 10.66 8.37
C MET A 103 -7.80 10.25 6.92
N VAL A 104 -8.67 9.47 6.28
CA VAL A 104 -8.50 9.10 4.86
C VAL A 104 -8.86 10.28 3.94
N LEU A 105 -10.00 10.95 4.18
CA LEU A 105 -10.52 11.97 3.27
C LEU A 105 -9.77 13.30 3.40
N GLU A 106 -9.62 13.80 4.63
CA GLU A 106 -9.01 15.11 4.88
C GLU A 106 -7.48 15.01 4.95
N LYS A 107 -6.98 14.04 5.72
CA LYS A 107 -5.54 13.88 5.95
C LYS A 107 -4.85 12.98 4.93
N ARG A 108 -5.57 12.29 4.03
CA ARG A 108 -4.99 11.40 2.98
C ARG A 108 -4.08 10.29 3.53
N TYR A 109 -4.34 9.83 4.76
CA TYR A 109 -3.57 8.76 5.38
C TYR A 109 -3.97 7.39 4.83
N SER A 110 -3.00 6.49 4.69
CA SER A 110 -3.31 5.07 4.46
C SER A 110 -3.87 4.45 5.73
N LEU A 111 -4.68 3.39 5.61
CA LEU A 111 -5.22 2.65 6.75
C LEU A 111 -4.13 2.15 7.72
N GLU A 112 -2.95 1.77 7.21
CA GLU A 112 -1.80 1.39 8.04
C GLU A 112 -1.28 2.56 8.88
N ALA A 113 -1.05 3.71 8.24
CA ALA A 113 -0.63 4.94 8.92
C ALA A 113 -1.65 5.39 9.98
N ILE A 114 -2.95 5.20 9.77
CA ILE A 114 -3.98 5.50 10.77
C ILE A 114 -3.83 4.60 11.99
N LEU A 115 -3.69 3.29 11.81
CA LEU A 115 -3.50 2.36 12.94
C LEU A 115 -2.21 2.65 13.71
N LEU A 116 -1.14 3.03 13.00
CA LEU A 116 0.10 3.47 13.63
C LEU A 116 -0.09 4.78 14.40
N HIS A 117 -0.76 5.76 13.81
CA HIS A 117 -1.05 7.04 14.48
C HIS A 117 -1.82 6.83 15.78
N ILE A 118 -2.85 5.98 15.77
CA ILE A 118 -3.63 5.58 16.96
C ILE A 118 -2.71 4.98 18.02
N LYS A 119 -1.82 4.07 17.62
CA LYS A 119 -0.88 3.40 18.53
C LYS A 119 0.13 4.39 19.14
N THR A 120 0.75 5.25 18.32
CA THR A 120 1.75 6.24 18.75
C THR A 120 1.15 7.25 19.73
N HIS A 121 -0.05 7.75 19.44
CA HIS A 121 -0.74 8.75 20.28
C HIS A 121 -1.59 8.11 21.39
N LYS A 122 -1.55 6.78 21.54
CA LYS A 122 -2.30 6.01 22.54
C LYS A 122 -3.80 6.35 22.57
N LEU A 123 -4.39 6.60 21.40
CA LEU A 123 -5.82 6.90 21.26
C LEU A 123 -6.63 5.66 21.63
N LYS A 124 -7.68 5.85 22.44
CA LYS A 124 -8.54 4.77 22.91
C LYS A 124 -9.84 4.74 22.11
N PHE A 125 -10.11 3.60 21.49
CA PHE A 125 -11.36 3.28 20.81
C PHE A 125 -11.95 2.02 21.43
N LYS A 126 -13.27 1.81 21.28
CA LYS A 126 -13.94 0.59 21.77
C LYS A 126 -13.50 -0.62 20.93
N THR A 127 -13.20 -0.37 19.66
CA THR A 127 -12.84 -1.40 18.69
C THR A 127 -11.33 -1.45 18.45
N ASN A 128 -10.78 -2.67 18.44
CA ASN A 128 -9.40 -2.94 18.02
C ASN A 128 -9.39 -3.89 16.80
N VAL A 129 -8.83 -3.42 15.69
CA VAL A 129 -8.76 -4.13 14.40
C VAL A 129 -7.32 -4.18 13.89
N CYS A 130 -6.97 -5.29 13.26
CA CYS A 130 -5.73 -5.39 12.50
C CYS A 130 -5.91 -4.80 11.09
N LEU A 131 -4.81 -4.49 10.42
CA LEU A 131 -4.78 -3.86 9.09
C LEU A 131 -5.62 -4.61 8.06
N ASN A 132 -5.50 -5.94 7.99
CA ASN A 132 -6.23 -6.77 7.03
C ASN A 132 -7.75 -6.71 7.26
N THR A 133 -8.17 -6.64 8.52
CA THR A 133 -9.59 -6.51 8.86
C THR A 133 -10.11 -5.16 8.39
N LEU A 134 -9.34 -4.10 8.59
CA LEU A 134 -9.72 -2.75 8.18
C LEU A 134 -9.83 -2.61 6.65
N TYR A 135 -8.89 -3.17 5.88
CA TYR A 135 -9.02 -3.25 4.42
C TYR A 135 -10.24 -4.08 3.98
N SER A 136 -10.48 -5.23 4.63
CA SER A 136 -11.65 -6.07 4.34
C SER A 136 -12.97 -5.33 4.57
N TYR A 137 -13.02 -4.45 5.57
CA TYR A 137 -14.20 -3.65 5.84
C TYR A 137 -14.44 -2.57 4.79
N VAL A 138 -13.39 -1.93 4.27
CA VAL A 138 -13.52 -1.02 3.11
C VAL A 138 -13.97 -1.79 1.88
N ASP A 139 -13.44 -2.99 1.64
CA ASP A 139 -13.81 -3.83 0.50
C ASP A 139 -15.28 -4.28 0.53
N LYS A 140 -15.80 -4.54 1.72
CA LYS A 140 -17.20 -4.90 1.94
C LYS A 140 -18.14 -3.68 1.93
N GLY A 141 -17.62 -2.47 1.76
CA GLY A 141 -18.43 -1.24 1.75
C GLY A 141 -19.03 -0.91 3.12
N LEU A 142 -18.38 -1.29 4.22
CA LEU A 142 -18.88 -1.02 5.58
C LEU A 142 -18.62 0.43 6.05
N PHE A 143 -17.84 1.20 5.30
CA PHE A 143 -17.67 2.64 5.51
C PHE A 143 -18.61 3.38 4.57
N LEU A 144 -19.30 4.39 5.09
CA LEU A 144 -20.28 5.17 4.31
C LEU A 144 -19.57 6.12 3.35
N ASN A 145 -18.49 6.76 3.81
CA ASN A 145 -17.85 7.86 3.09
C ASN A 145 -16.52 7.46 2.41
N ILE A 146 -16.00 6.26 2.70
CA ILE A 146 -14.76 5.76 2.07
C ILE A 146 -15.06 4.56 1.18
N THR A 147 -14.48 4.62 -0.02
CA THR A 147 -14.34 3.48 -0.94
C THR A 147 -12.88 3.23 -1.30
N ASN A 148 -12.62 2.13 -2.01
CA ASN A 148 -11.28 1.80 -2.51
C ASN A 148 -10.63 2.89 -3.39
N LYS A 149 -11.41 3.80 -3.97
CA LYS A 149 -10.90 4.92 -4.78
C LYS A 149 -10.14 5.96 -3.95
N HIS A 150 -10.44 6.06 -2.66
CA HIS A 150 -9.79 7.01 -1.75
C HIS A 150 -8.50 6.42 -1.14
N LEU A 151 -8.24 5.12 -1.36
CA LEU A 151 -7.06 4.46 -0.80
C LEU A 151 -5.85 4.58 -1.75
N PRO A 152 -4.64 4.87 -1.22
CA PRO A 152 -3.47 5.17 -2.06
C PRO A 152 -3.00 4.07 -3.02
N VAL A 153 -3.23 2.80 -2.71
CA VAL A 153 -2.60 1.65 -3.41
C VAL A 153 -3.60 0.88 -4.28
N LYS A 154 -4.90 0.95 -3.99
CA LYS A 154 -5.91 0.07 -4.60
C LYS A 154 -6.64 0.66 -5.82
N CYS A 155 -6.22 1.83 -6.29
CA CYS A 155 -6.66 2.35 -7.57
C CYS A 155 -6.22 1.41 -8.71
N ASN A 156 -7.18 1.03 -9.56
CA ASN A 156 -7.05 0.08 -10.67
C ASN A 156 -5.67 0.11 -11.34
N ARG A 157 -4.87 -0.92 -11.04
CA ARG A 157 -3.55 -1.15 -11.65
C ARG A 157 -3.80 -1.46 -13.13
N LYS A 158 -3.76 -0.45 -14.01
CA LYS A 158 -3.67 -0.71 -15.46
C LYS A 158 -2.41 -1.57 -15.66
N LYS A 159 -2.55 -2.74 -16.31
CA LYS A 159 -1.41 -3.57 -16.71
C LYS A 159 -0.43 -2.66 -17.45
N ARG A 160 0.78 -2.56 -16.90
CA ARG A 160 1.84 -1.73 -17.48
C ARG A 160 2.30 -2.50 -18.71
N ASN A 161 1.86 -2.08 -19.90
CA ASN A 161 2.45 -2.57 -21.14
C ASN A 161 3.95 -2.29 -21.05
N LEU A 162 4.77 -3.32 -21.27
CA LEU A 162 6.22 -3.19 -21.38
C LEU A 162 6.49 -2.24 -22.57
N ARG A 163 6.70 -0.95 -22.29
CA ARG A 163 7.19 -0.04 -23.31
C ARG A 163 8.60 -0.51 -23.67
N LYS A 164 8.91 -0.57 -24.97
CA LYS A 164 10.28 -0.73 -25.46
C LYS A 164 11.15 0.28 -24.72
N ILE A 165 12.19 -0.20 -24.05
CA ILE A 165 13.20 0.63 -23.42
C ILE A 165 13.83 1.40 -24.57
N SER A 166 13.46 2.67 -24.74
CA SER A 166 14.23 3.58 -25.58
C SER A 166 15.61 3.66 -24.92
N THR A 167 16.66 3.42 -25.69
CA THR A 167 18.04 3.71 -25.31
C THR A 167 18.17 5.20 -25.03
N VAL A 168 17.86 5.61 -23.80
CA VAL A 168 18.23 6.94 -23.32
C VAL A 168 19.74 6.95 -23.22
N ALA A 169 20.32 7.98 -23.81
CA ALA A 169 21.74 8.11 -24.09
C ALA A 169 22.62 7.96 -22.83
N ARG A 170 23.84 7.47 -23.05
CA ARG A 170 24.93 7.32 -22.07
C ARG A 170 25.45 8.70 -21.65
N ASN A 171 24.60 9.52 -21.04
CA ASN A 171 24.83 10.96 -20.92
C ASN A 171 25.84 11.37 -19.84
N ASN A 172 26.43 10.43 -19.09
CA ASN A 172 27.47 10.76 -18.14
C ASN A 172 28.62 9.75 -18.15
N LEU A 173 29.75 10.18 -18.70
CA LEU A 173 31.02 9.43 -18.73
C LEU A 173 32.04 9.95 -17.70
N LYS A 174 31.79 11.11 -17.08
CA LYS A 174 32.80 11.86 -16.30
C LYS A 174 32.46 12.06 -14.81
N GLY A 175 31.26 11.65 -14.39
CA GLY A 175 30.83 11.81 -13.00
C GLY A 175 31.24 10.64 -12.10
N ARG A 176 31.41 10.89 -10.80
CA ARG A 176 31.68 9.86 -9.79
C ARG A 176 30.55 8.85 -9.70
N SER A 177 30.90 7.57 -9.79
CA SER A 177 29.95 6.46 -9.74
C SER A 177 29.52 6.14 -8.31
N ILE A 178 28.30 5.62 -8.15
CA ILE A 178 27.80 5.13 -6.85
C ILE A 178 28.65 4.01 -6.25
N GLU A 179 29.47 3.33 -7.05
CA GLU A 179 30.41 2.29 -6.62
C GLU A 179 31.60 2.83 -5.83
N GLU A 180 32.01 4.07 -6.10
CA GLU A 180 33.09 4.75 -5.38
C GLU A 180 32.66 5.16 -3.97
N ARG A 181 31.35 5.14 -3.69
CA ARG A 181 30.79 5.49 -2.39
C ARG A 181 31.06 4.39 -1.36
N ALA A 182 31.44 4.81 -0.14
CA ALA A 182 31.66 3.89 0.97
C ALA A 182 30.47 2.94 1.21
N LYS A 183 30.74 1.63 1.26
CA LYS A 183 29.72 0.57 1.41
C LYS A 183 28.91 0.70 2.72
N SER A 184 29.45 1.35 3.75
CA SER A 184 28.74 1.64 5.01
C SER A 184 27.47 2.47 4.80
N ILE A 185 27.46 3.36 3.80
CA ILE A 185 26.34 4.26 3.48
C ILE A 185 25.11 3.49 2.99
N MET A 186 25.31 2.34 2.34
CA MET A 186 24.20 1.48 1.88
C MET A 186 23.38 0.90 3.03
N LYS A 187 23.96 0.78 4.23
CA LYS A 187 23.26 0.30 5.43
C LYS A 187 22.29 1.34 6.01
N ARG A 188 22.31 2.60 5.51
CA ARG A 188 21.41 3.69 5.93
C ARG A 188 21.45 3.97 7.44
N ARG A 189 22.62 3.79 8.06
CA ARG A 189 22.84 3.91 9.51
C ARG A 189 23.25 5.32 9.96
N HIS A 190 23.79 6.11 9.04
CA HIS A 190 24.31 7.44 9.32
C HIS A 190 23.43 8.51 8.67
N TYR A 191 23.20 9.59 9.41
CA TYR A 191 22.52 10.78 8.92
C TYR A 191 23.43 11.58 7.98
N GLY A 192 22.81 12.19 6.98
CA GLY A 192 23.40 13.20 6.10
C GLY A 192 23.71 12.69 4.69
N HIS A 193 23.14 11.55 4.31
CA HIS A 193 23.21 11.04 2.95
C HIS A 193 21.86 11.23 2.29
N TRP A 194 21.84 11.95 1.17
CA TRP A 194 20.61 12.38 0.51
C TRP A 194 20.47 11.75 -0.89
N GLU A 195 19.25 11.49 -1.31
CA GLU A 195 18.87 11.13 -2.68
C GLU A 195 18.15 12.34 -3.31
N MET A 196 18.55 12.75 -4.51
CA MET A 196 17.95 13.87 -5.23
C MET A 196 17.18 13.35 -6.45
N ASP A 197 15.98 13.90 -6.68
CA ASP A 197 15.09 13.51 -7.78
C ASP A 197 14.29 14.71 -8.29
N THR A 198 13.74 14.59 -9.51
CA THR A 198 12.78 15.56 -10.04
C THR A 198 11.41 14.93 -10.30
N VAL A 199 10.36 15.62 -9.85
CA VAL A 199 8.97 15.26 -10.13
C VAL A 199 8.40 16.24 -11.16
N VAL A 200 8.15 15.75 -12.37
CA VAL A 200 7.62 16.54 -13.48
C VAL A 200 6.09 16.52 -13.55
N GLY A 201 5.50 17.60 -14.06
CA GLY A 201 4.07 17.79 -14.26
C GLY A 201 3.54 17.14 -15.55
N CYS A 202 2.55 17.78 -16.17
CA CYS A 202 2.02 17.40 -17.48
C CYS A 202 3.05 17.53 -18.61
N GLN A 203 2.99 16.63 -19.60
CA GLN A 203 3.81 16.77 -20.81
C GLN A 203 3.18 17.83 -21.72
N GLY A 204 3.96 18.85 -22.10
CA GLY A 204 3.51 19.92 -23.00
C GLY A 204 2.85 21.12 -22.32
N GLY A 205 2.72 21.13 -20.98
CA GLY A 205 2.32 22.31 -20.21
C GLY A 205 3.51 23.13 -19.73
N ASN A 206 3.34 23.86 -18.62
CA ASN A 206 4.43 24.62 -18.02
C ASN A 206 5.60 23.70 -17.62
N LYS A 207 6.81 24.28 -17.65
CA LYS A 207 8.05 23.54 -17.39
C LYS A 207 8.30 23.33 -15.90
N ASP A 208 7.49 23.93 -15.05
CA ASP A 208 7.58 23.84 -13.60
C ASP A 208 7.65 22.38 -13.14
N CYS A 209 8.60 22.12 -12.25
CA CYS A 209 8.78 20.81 -11.65
C CYS A 209 9.14 20.94 -10.18
N LEU A 210 9.09 19.83 -9.45
CA LEU A 210 9.53 19.78 -8.06
C LEU A 210 10.89 19.10 -7.98
N LEU A 211 11.84 19.75 -7.33
CA LEU A 211 13.09 19.15 -6.90
C LEU A 211 12.89 18.57 -5.50
N VAL A 212 13.22 17.30 -5.34
CA VAL A 212 13.05 16.56 -4.08
C VAL A 212 14.41 16.10 -3.57
N LEU A 213 14.70 16.36 -2.30
CA LEU A 213 15.84 15.80 -1.59
C LEU A 213 15.35 14.94 -0.42
N THR A 214 15.72 13.67 -0.44
CA THR A 214 15.32 12.66 0.55
C THR A 214 16.49 12.20 1.39
N GLU A 215 16.42 12.34 2.71
CA GLU A 215 17.44 11.82 3.62
C GLU A 215 17.32 10.28 3.77
N ARG A 216 18.44 9.56 3.67
CA ARG A 216 18.43 8.10 3.53
C ARG A 216 18.19 7.33 4.83
N LYS A 217 18.36 7.92 6.01
CA LYS A 217 18.13 7.31 7.33
C LYS A 217 16.74 7.65 7.86
N THR A 218 16.42 8.94 8.01
CA THR A 218 15.19 9.50 8.60
C THR A 218 14.06 9.65 7.60
N ARG A 219 14.35 9.63 6.28
CA ARG A 219 13.37 9.95 5.21
C ARG A 219 12.74 11.33 5.36
N PHE A 220 13.51 12.27 5.90
CA PHE A 220 13.13 13.67 5.90
C PHE A 220 13.26 14.21 4.47
N GLU A 221 12.29 15.03 4.09
CA GLU A 221 12.12 15.49 2.73
C GLU A 221 12.23 17.00 2.66
N TYR A 222 13.01 17.46 1.70
CA TYR A 222 12.89 18.81 1.17
C TYR A 222 12.26 18.76 -0.22
N ILE A 223 11.29 19.63 -0.46
CA ILE A 223 10.59 19.75 -1.74
C ILE A 223 10.62 21.22 -2.13
N PHE A 224 11.17 21.51 -3.30
CA PHE A 224 11.27 22.85 -3.84
C PHE A 224 10.60 22.92 -5.20
N LYS A 225 9.78 23.94 -5.45
CA LYS A 225 9.30 24.22 -6.79
C LYS A 225 10.41 24.92 -7.58
N ILE A 226 10.63 24.45 -8.81
CA ILE A 226 11.59 25.02 -9.75
C ILE A 226 10.89 25.29 -11.08
N PRO A 227 11.25 26.38 -11.79
CA PRO A 227 10.56 26.80 -13.01
C PRO A 227 10.78 25.85 -14.19
N ASP A 228 11.86 25.08 -14.16
CA ASP A 228 12.21 24.17 -15.23
C ASP A 228 13.23 23.13 -14.80
N LYS A 229 13.34 22.07 -15.59
CA LYS A 229 14.24 20.93 -15.39
C LYS A 229 15.69 21.21 -15.85
N SER A 230 16.21 22.43 -15.68
CA SER A 230 17.61 22.77 -15.99
C SER A 230 18.55 22.62 -14.80
N GLN A 231 19.82 22.36 -15.12
CA GLN A 231 20.92 22.35 -14.14
C GLN A 231 21.01 23.67 -13.37
N ARG A 232 20.80 24.81 -14.05
CA ARG A 232 20.83 26.14 -13.42
C ARG A 232 19.77 26.29 -12.34
N SER A 233 18.56 25.81 -12.60
CA SER A 233 17.45 25.87 -11.63
C SER A 233 17.71 24.97 -10.42
N VAL A 234 18.29 23.78 -10.62
CA VAL A 234 18.72 22.88 -9.53
C VAL A 234 19.82 23.53 -8.67
N ILE A 235 20.87 24.06 -9.29
CA ILE A 235 21.99 24.69 -8.59
C ILE A 235 21.52 25.89 -7.76
N ARG A 236 20.62 26.73 -8.30
CA ARG A 236 20.06 27.87 -7.56
C ARG A 236 19.37 27.44 -6.26
N VAL A 237 18.65 26.32 -6.27
CA VAL A 237 18.02 25.78 -5.05
C VAL A 237 19.09 25.37 -4.04
N LEU A 238 20.12 24.66 -4.48
CA LEU A 238 21.24 24.29 -3.61
C LEU A 238 21.97 25.52 -3.06
N ASP A 239 22.15 26.58 -3.86
CA ASP A 239 22.79 27.83 -3.44
C ASP A 239 21.99 28.52 -2.34
N ARG A 240 20.67 28.60 -2.51
CA ARG A 240 19.75 29.15 -1.51
C ARG A 240 19.75 28.32 -0.23
N LEU A 241 19.78 27.00 -0.35
CA LEU A 241 19.80 26.08 0.78
C LEU A 241 21.11 26.21 1.57
N GLU A 242 22.26 26.23 0.88
CA GLU A 242 23.56 26.50 1.50
C GLU A 242 23.60 27.87 2.18
N SER A 243 23.08 28.91 1.53
CA SER A 243 23.02 30.26 2.11
C SER A 243 22.18 30.31 3.39
N THR A 244 21.15 29.47 3.48
CA THR A 244 20.25 29.40 4.64
C THR A 244 20.89 28.66 5.81
N TYR A 245 21.62 27.57 5.54
CA TYR A 245 22.28 26.77 6.58
C TYR A 245 23.64 27.34 7.01
N GLY A 246 24.32 28.08 6.13
CA GLY A 246 25.74 28.33 6.22
C GLY A 246 26.57 27.13 5.74
N THR A 247 27.75 27.40 5.20
CA THR A 247 28.60 26.40 4.53
C THR A 247 28.92 25.19 5.40
N GLU A 248 29.29 25.41 6.66
CA GLU A 248 29.73 24.34 7.56
C GLU A 248 28.56 23.43 7.97
N SER A 249 27.46 24.03 8.44
CA SER A 249 26.25 23.29 8.79
C SER A 249 25.64 22.57 7.58
N PHE A 250 25.74 23.15 6.38
CA PHE A 250 25.33 22.49 5.15
C PHE A 250 26.14 21.22 4.90
N ARG A 251 27.47 21.25 5.02
CA ARG A 251 28.32 20.05 4.83
C ARG A 251 28.01 18.94 5.84
N GLN A 252 27.76 19.32 7.08
CA GLN A 252 27.42 18.37 8.14
C GLN A 252 26.04 17.72 7.89
N THR A 253 25.11 18.50 7.35
CA THR A 253 23.74 18.06 7.03
C THR A 253 23.68 17.27 5.72
N PHE A 254 24.38 17.70 4.67
CA PHE A 254 24.36 17.14 3.33
C PHE A 254 25.74 16.58 2.95
N LYS A 255 26.19 15.55 3.67
CA LYS A 255 27.51 14.91 3.46
C LYS A 255 27.68 14.37 2.05
N THR A 256 26.65 13.72 1.52
CA THR A 256 26.66 13.21 0.14
C THR A 256 25.28 13.32 -0.51
N ILE A 257 25.23 13.59 -1.81
CA ILE A 257 23.99 13.59 -2.60
C ILE A 257 24.10 12.54 -3.71
N THR A 258 23.10 11.67 -3.83
CA THR A 258 22.98 10.68 -4.89
C THR A 258 21.93 11.11 -5.90
N MET A 259 22.28 11.13 -7.18
CA MET A 259 21.40 11.55 -8.27
C MET A 259 21.40 10.50 -9.39
N ASP A 260 20.42 10.55 -10.30
CA ASP A 260 20.48 9.78 -11.53
C ASP A 260 21.21 10.54 -12.64
N ASN A 261 21.35 9.89 -13.80
CA ASN A 261 21.93 10.48 -15.00
C ASN A 261 20.92 11.35 -15.77
N GLY A 262 19.96 11.95 -15.08
CA GLY A 262 19.03 12.93 -15.64
C GLY A 262 19.78 14.16 -16.15
N VAL A 263 19.29 14.76 -17.23
CA VAL A 263 19.90 15.94 -17.88
C VAL A 263 20.02 17.15 -16.94
N GLU A 264 19.12 17.24 -15.97
CA GLU A 264 19.07 18.26 -14.92
C GLU A 264 20.21 18.13 -13.91
N PHE A 265 20.86 16.97 -13.84
CA PHE A 265 21.84 16.63 -12.83
C PHE A 265 23.25 16.46 -13.40
N LEU A 266 23.49 16.69 -14.69
CA LEU A 266 24.80 16.43 -15.31
C LEU A 266 25.92 17.38 -14.83
N ASP A 267 25.58 18.54 -14.27
CA ASP A 267 26.57 19.49 -13.71
C ASP A 267 26.96 19.13 -12.27
N MET A 268 27.74 18.04 -12.11
CA MET A 268 28.29 17.61 -10.83
C MET A 268 29.14 18.70 -10.17
N ALA A 269 29.93 19.44 -10.94
CA ALA A 269 30.78 20.51 -10.42
C ALA A 269 29.94 21.63 -9.82
N GLY A 270 28.85 22.02 -10.48
CA GLY A 270 27.90 23.00 -9.97
C GLY A 270 27.16 22.54 -8.70
N VAL A 271 26.81 21.26 -8.61
CA VAL A 271 26.19 20.69 -7.40
C VAL A 271 27.15 20.68 -6.21
N GLU A 272 28.45 20.46 -6.45
CA GLU A 272 29.46 20.37 -5.39
C GLU A 272 30.10 21.70 -5.01
N ARG A 273 30.22 22.66 -5.94
CA ARG A 273 30.83 23.97 -5.71
C ARG A 273 30.13 24.68 -4.57
N SER A 274 30.79 25.25 -3.58
CA SER A 274 30.13 26.11 -2.57
C SER A 274 29.88 27.53 -3.12
N VAL A 275 28.74 28.14 -2.78
CA VAL A 275 28.45 29.55 -3.14
C VAL A 275 29.24 30.54 -2.27
N SER A 276 29.58 30.14 -1.04
CA SER A 276 30.24 30.99 -0.05
C SER A 276 31.75 30.74 0.08
N SER A 277 32.25 29.62 -0.45
CA SER A 277 33.67 29.24 -0.35
C SER A 277 34.16 28.63 -1.67
N PRO A 278 34.65 29.44 -2.61
CA PRO A 278 35.01 28.98 -3.96
C PRO A 278 35.96 27.77 -4.01
N ASP A 279 36.90 27.69 -3.06
CA ASP A 279 37.90 26.62 -2.99
C ASP A 279 37.42 25.34 -2.31
N ALA A 280 36.19 25.33 -1.78
CA ALA A 280 35.67 24.24 -0.99
C ALA A 280 34.35 23.70 -1.54
N ARG A 281 34.10 22.42 -1.29
CA ARG A 281 32.88 21.74 -1.75
C ARG A 281 31.80 21.84 -0.69
N ARG A 282 30.55 22.09 -1.09
CA ARG A 282 29.38 22.04 -0.19
C ARG A 282 28.95 20.62 0.13
N THR A 283 29.15 19.69 -0.81
CA THR A 283 28.78 18.27 -0.69
C THR A 283 29.60 17.41 -1.65
N VAL A 284 29.34 16.11 -1.62
CA VAL A 284 29.94 15.10 -2.50
C VAL A 284 28.81 14.42 -3.29
N ALA A 285 28.79 14.63 -4.61
CA ALA A 285 27.80 14.03 -5.48
C ALA A 285 28.23 12.66 -6.02
N TYR A 286 27.25 11.78 -6.24
CA TYR A 286 27.41 10.46 -6.88
C TYR A 286 26.27 10.19 -7.87
N TYR A 287 26.58 9.53 -8.98
CA TYR A 287 25.59 9.07 -9.97
C TYR A 287 25.28 7.58 -9.81
N CYS A 288 23.99 7.26 -9.85
CA CYS A 288 23.52 5.89 -9.97
C CYS A 288 23.82 5.26 -11.34
N HIS A 289 23.82 3.94 -11.37
CA HIS A 289 23.97 3.19 -12.61
C HIS A 289 22.79 3.45 -13.55
N PRO A 290 23.04 3.62 -14.85
CA PRO A 290 21.96 3.70 -15.83
C PRO A 290 21.00 2.52 -15.69
N TYR A 291 19.70 2.78 -15.72
CA TYR A 291 18.63 1.78 -15.60
C TYR A 291 18.54 1.03 -14.25
N CYS A 292 19.31 1.43 -13.24
CA CYS A 292 19.28 0.82 -11.89
C CYS A 292 18.44 1.64 -10.90
N SER A 293 17.13 1.77 -11.15
CA SER A 293 16.23 2.57 -10.30
C SER A 293 16.15 2.09 -8.84
N PHE A 294 16.50 0.81 -8.58
CA PHE A 294 16.51 0.24 -7.23
C PHE A 294 17.54 0.87 -6.29
N GLU A 295 18.60 1.49 -6.84
CA GLU A 295 19.65 2.16 -6.06
C GLU A 295 19.13 3.40 -5.32
N ARG A 296 17.99 3.95 -5.79
CA ARG A 296 17.22 5.05 -5.20
C ARG A 296 15.81 4.62 -4.80
N GLY A 297 15.70 3.45 -4.15
CA GLY A 297 14.40 2.89 -3.77
C GLY A 297 13.53 3.78 -2.87
N SER A 298 14.08 4.84 -2.25
CA SER A 298 13.30 5.80 -1.45
C SER A 298 12.42 6.68 -2.34
N ASN A 299 12.98 7.14 -3.47
CA ASN A 299 12.34 8.10 -4.37
C ASN A 299 11.02 7.57 -4.94
N GLU A 300 10.92 6.27 -5.26
CA GLU A 300 9.66 5.72 -5.80
C GLU A 300 8.50 5.82 -4.79
N ASN A 301 8.74 5.45 -3.53
CA ASN A 301 7.72 5.56 -2.50
C ASN A 301 7.36 7.02 -2.22
N LEU A 302 8.35 7.89 -2.29
CA LEU A 302 8.17 9.32 -2.08
C LEU A 302 7.34 10.00 -3.16
N ASN A 303 7.68 9.71 -4.41
CA ASN A 303 6.95 10.23 -5.55
C ASN A 303 5.48 9.78 -5.45
N LYS A 304 5.20 8.56 -4.97
CA LYS A 304 3.82 8.12 -4.69
C LYS A 304 3.13 8.97 -3.61
N MET A 305 3.83 9.43 -2.58
CA MET A 305 3.27 10.32 -1.56
C MET A 305 2.96 11.71 -2.13
N ILE A 306 3.87 12.30 -2.90
CA ILE A 306 3.63 13.57 -3.62
C ILE A 306 2.42 13.41 -4.56
N ARG A 307 2.32 12.28 -5.27
CA ARG A 307 1.19 12.00 -6.18
C ARG A 307 -0.16 11.84 -5.51
N ARG A 308 -0.22 11.73 -4.17
CA ARG A 308 -1.50 11.85 -3.44
C ARG A 308 -2.01 13.28 -3.43
N HIS A 309 -1.13 14.27 -3.52
CA HIS A 309 -1.44 15.70 -3.52
C HIS A 309 -1.47 16.29 -4.91
N ILE A 310 -0.51 15.91 -5.76
CA ILE A 310 -0.32 16.40 -7.12
C ILE A 310 -0.46 15.23 -8.09
N PRO A 311 -1.68 14.96 -8.62
CA PRO A 311 -1.91 13.85 -9.53
C PRO A 311 -0.95 13.87 -10.73
N LYS A 312 -0.69 12.69 -11.29
CA LYS A 312 0.16 12.60 -12.48
C LYS A 312 -0.52 13.32 -13.65
N GLY A 313 0.18 14.24 -14.28
CA GLY A 313 -0.36 15.05 -15.38
C GLY A 313 -1.09 16.32 -14.91
N ALA A 314 -1.10 16.62 -13.61
CA ALA A 314 -1.43 17.98 -13.16
C ALA A 314 -0.31 18.95 -13.55
N ASP A 315 -0.65 20.20 -13.84
CA ASP A 315 0.33 21.26 -14.03
C ASP A 315 0.88 21.70 -12.67
N ILE A 316 2.20 21.63 -12.49
CA ILE A 316 2.86 22.01 -11.24
C ILE A 316 2.82 23.53 -11.06
N ALA A 317 2.67 24.29 -12.15
CA ALA A 317 2.56 25.75 -12.08
C ALA A 317 1.37 26.21 -11.23
N GLU A 318 0.27 25.45 -11.21
CA GLU A 318 -0.95 25.74 -10.42
C GLU A 318 -0.73 25.65 -8.91
N TYR A 319 0.31 24.96 -8.45
CA TYR A 319 0.62 24.80 -7.03
C TYR A 319 1.57 25.91 -6.58
N SER A 320 1.19 26.67 -5.57
CA SER A 320 2.06 27.71 -5.01
C SER A 320 3.20 27.10 -4.18
N GLU A 321 4.25 27.87 -3.90
CA GLU A 321 5.31 27.45 -2.96
C GLU A 321 4.74 27.06 -1.59
N LYS A 322 3.69 27.77 -1.11
CA LYS A 322 3.00 27.45 0.15
C LYS A 322 2.28 26.10 0.09
N ASP A 323 1.73 25.72 -1.07
CA ASP A 323 1.13 24.41 -1.25
C ASP A 323 2.19 23.31 -1.21
N VAL A 324 3.36 23.57 -1.81
CA VAL A 324 4.51 22.65 -1.78
C VAL A 324 5.05 22.48 -0.37
N GLU A 325 5.19 23.56 0.40
CA GLU A 325 5.56 23.51 1.82
C GLU A 325 4.56 22.68 2.64
N ARG A 326 3.25 22.88 2.43
CA ARG A 326 2.22 22.06 3.09
C ARG A 326 2.33 20.57 2.75
N ILE A 327 2.67 20.23 1.51
CA ILE A 327 2.90 18.84 1.09
C ILE A 327 4.15 18.29 1.77
N GLN A 328 5.23 19.07 1.83
CA GLN A 328 6.46 18.70 2.52
C GLN A 328 6.20 18.42 4.01
N ASP A 329 5.54 19.32 4.72
CA ASP A 329 5.20 19.16 6.13
C ASP A 329 4.33 17.91 6.35
N TRP A 330 3.29 17.74 5.52
CA TRP A 330 2.46 16.54 5.56
C TRP A 330 3.28 15.25 5.37
N MET A 331 4.24 15.23 4.44
CA MET A 331 5.10 14.07 4.18
C MET A 331 6.08 13.80 5.33
N ASN A 332 6.56 14.85 5.98
CA ASN A 332 7.49 14.77 7.09
C ASN A 332 6.79 14.38 8.40
N ASP A 333 5.52 14.71 8.56
CA ASP A 333 4.68 14.37 9.73
C ASP A 333 3.91 13.04 9.54
N TYR A 334 3.94 12.48 8.33
CA TYR A 334 3.27 11.22 8.02
C TYR A 334 3.84 10.05 8.82
N PRO A 335 3.03 9.28 9.57
CA PRO A 335 3.46 8.11 10.31
C PRO A 335 4.00 7.01 9.38
N ARG A 336 5.25 6.56 9.59
CA ARG A 336 5.89 5.57 8.71
C ARG A 336 6.02 4.21 9.41
N ALA A 337 5.55 3.16 8.76
CA ALA A 337 5.64 1.79 9.26
C ALA A 337 7.10 1.34 9.50
N ILE A 338 8.03 1.77 8.64
CA ILE A 338 9.47 1.49 8.78
C ILE A 338 10.08 2.02 10.07
N PHE A 339 9.45 3.01 10.71
CA PHE A 339 9.86 3.60 11.98
C PHE A 339 8.91 3.25 13.13
N GLY A 340 8.11 2.19 12.96
CA GLY A 340 7.14 1.75 13.98
C GLY A 340 6.02 2.76 14.26
N GLY A 341 5.76 3.70 13.34
CA GLY A 341 4.74 4.72 13.48
C GLY A 341 5.26 6.13 13.76
N LEU A 342 6.58 6.30 13.91
CA LEU A 342 7.18 7.64 13.97
C LEU A 342 7.21 8.29 12.59
N SER A 343 7.14 9.62 12.58
CA SER A 343 7.27 10.44 11.38
C SER A 343 8.73 10.70 11.02
N ALA A 344 8.98 11.21 9.82
CA ALA A 344 10.34 11.57 9.42
C ALA A 344 10.87 12.76 10.24
N ARG A 345 9.99 13.69 10.63
CA ARG A 345 10.33 14.82 11.51
C ARG A 345 10.75 14.34 12.89
N GLU A 346 10.01 13.42 13.48
CA GLU A 346 10.36 12.83 14.79
C GLU A 346 11.68 12.06 14.72
N MET A 347 11.92 11.32 13.63
CA MET A 347 13.18 10.63 13.41
C MET A 347 14.36 11.60 13.23
N LEU A 348 14.15 12.73 12.54
CA LEU A 348 15.16 13.77 12.42
C LEU A 348 15.51 14.40 13.77
N GLN A 349 14.50 14.73 14.58
CA GLN A 349 14.69 15.28 15.92
C GLN A 349 15.51 14.33 16.80
N LYS A 350 15.28 13.01 16.72
CA LYS A 350 16.05 12.00 17.46
C LYS A 350 17.51 11.87 17.02
N GLU A 351 17.83 12.25 15.79
CA GLU A 351 19.21 12.23 15.29
C GLU A 351 19.97 13.53 15.63
N GLN A 352 19.23 14.60 15.92
CA GLN A 352 19.77 15.92 16.26
C GLN A 352 19.79 16.18 17.78
N ALA A 353 19.07 15.39 18.56
CA ALA A 353 19.13 15.34 20.02
C ALA A 353 20.31 14.48 20.48
#